data_AF-A0A952TL70-F1
#
_entry.id   AF-A0A952TL70-F1
#
_cell.length_a   1.000
_cell.length_b   1.000
_cell.length_c   1.000
_cell.angle_alpha   90.00
_cell.angle_beta   90.00
_cell.angle_gamma   90.00
#
_symmetry.space_group_name_H-M   'P 1'
#
loop_
_entity.id
_entity.type
_entity.pdbx_description
1 polymer ?
#
loop_
_entity_poly.entity_id
_entity_poly.type
_entity_poly.pdbx_seq_one_letter_code
_entity_poly.pdbx_strand_id
1 'polypeptide(L)'
;MLPPLDGTTRRVALGVGILALFIVLFGFSRRIAEYSRLTEQLERERGYITELAATEQYLQERIAFANSDAAVEQWARENGRWARPGDFPVIPLPPADFTPQPVTPEAQFSSSASNFETWWNWFFYRGP
;
A
#
# COMPACT_ATOMS: atom_id res chain seq x y z
N MET A 1 -17.37 -7.54 -67.01
CA MET A 1 -18.16 -8.79 -66.98
C MET A 1 -17.39 -9.76 -66.09
N LEU A 2 -17.80 -9.94 -64.84
CA LEU A 2 -17.13 -10.90 -63.94
C LEU A 2 -17.51 -12.33 -64.37
N PRO A 3 -16.54 -13.26 -64.46
CA PRO A 3 -16.83 -14.65 -64.80
C PRO A 3 -17.73 -15.29 -63.74
N PRO A 4 -18.59 -16.25 -64.11
CA PRO A 4 -19.42 -16.98 -63.14
C PRO A 4 -18.49 -17.68 -62.15
N LEU A 5 -18.65 -17.37 -60.86
CA LEU A 5 -17.86 -17.94 -59.78
C LEU A 5 -18.18 -19.42 -59.67
N ASP A 6 -17.31 -20.27 -60.22
CA ASP A 6 -17.35 -21.70 -60.01
C ASP A 6 -17.10 -22.05 -58.53
N GLY A 7 -17.48 -23.25 -58.10
CA GLY A 7 -17.27 -23.69 -56.71
C GLY A 7 -15.80 -23.60 -56.26
N THR A 8 -14.86 -23.63 -57.19
CA THR A 8 -13.41 -23.52 -56.97
C THR A 8 -13.01 -22.10 -56.59
N THR A 9 -13.45 -21.08 -57.34
CA THR A 9 -13.15 -19.66 -57.05
C THR A 9 -13.72 -19.23 -55.70
N ARG A 10 -14.89 -19.74 -55.31
CA ARG A 10 -15.44 -19.50 -53.96
C ARG A 10 -14.57 -20.11 -52.85
N ARG A 11 -14.04 -21.32 -53.05
CA ARG A 11 -13.15 -21.99 -52.08
C ARG A 11 -11.80 -21.29 -51.97
N VAL A 12 -11.25 -20.83 -53.09
CA VAL A 12 -10.00 -20.05 -53.13
C VAL A 12 -10.18 -18.71 -52.42
N ALA A 13 -11.28 -17.98 -52.68
CA ALA A 13 -11.58 -16.72 -52.00
C ALA A 13 -11.72 -16.88 -50.48
N LEU A 14 -12.37 -17.96 -50.02
CA LEU A 14 -12.45 -18.30 -48.60
C LEU A 14 -11.08 -18.59 -47.99
N GLY A 15 -10.23 -19.36 -48.67
CA GLY A 15 -8.87 -19.65 -48.22
C GLY A 15 -8.00 -18.39 -48.09
N VAL A 16 -8.07 -17.50 -49.08
CA VAL A 16 -7.35 -16.21 -49.06
C VAL A 16 -7.86 -15.31 -47.93
N GLY A 17 -9.17 -15.27 -47.70
CA GLY A 17 -9.76 -14.51 -46.59
C GLY A 17 -9.33 -15.01 -45.21
N ILE A 18 -9.28 -16.33 -45.02
CA ILE A 18 -8.80 -16.94 -43.77
C ILE A 18 -7.31 -16.66 -43.56
N LEU A 19 -6.50 -16.77 -44.62
CA LEU A 19 -5.06 -16.46 -44.55
C LEU A 19 -4.81 -15.00 -44.19
N ALA A 20 -5.56 -14.07 -44.79
CA ALA A 20 -5.49 -12.65 -44.44
C ALA A 20 -5.88 -12.40 -42.98
N LEU A 21 -6.90 -13.09 -42.46
CA LEU A 21 -7.30 -13.00 -41.06
C LEU A 21 -6.17 -13.44 -40.11
N PHE A 22 -5.48 -14.54 -40.43
CA PHE A 22 -4.32 -15.00 -39.66
C PHE A 22 -3.19 -13.96 -39.66
N ILE A 23 -2.86 -13.36 -40.81
CA ILE A 23 -1.83 -12.32 -40.92
C ILE A 23 -2.16 -11.11 -40.03
N VAL A 24 -3.42 -10.68 -40.00
CA VAL A 24 -3.88 -9.58 -39.16
C VAL A 24 -3.79 -9.94 -37.67
N LEU A 25 -4.25 -11.13 -37.26
CA LEU A 25 -4.19 -11.60 -35.86
C LEU A 25 -2.74 -11.71 -35.34
N PHE A 26 -1.83 -12.25 -36.17
CA PHE A 26 -0.41 -12.37 -35.82
C PHE A 26 0.33 -11.03 -35.84
N GLY A 27 0.00 -10.13 -36.77
CA GLY A 27 0.61 -8.81 -36.88
C GLY A 27 0.16 -7.83 -35.79
N PHE A 28 -1.11 -7.89 -35.38
CA PHE A 28 -1.68 -7.03 -34.35
C PHE A 28 -1.10 -7.34 -32.96
N SER A 29 -0.87 -8.62 -32.66
CA SER A 29 -0.26 -9.08 -31.40
C SER A 29 1.14 -8.50 -31.17
N ARG A 30 1.94 -8.35 -32.24
CA ARG A 30 3.30 -7.78 -32.14
C ARG A 30 3.29 -6.26 -31.96
N ARG A 31 2.31 -5.57 -32.54
CA ARG A 31 2.21 -4.11 -32.48
C ARG A 31 1.62 -3.60 -31.16
N ILE A 32 0.72 -4.37 -30.53
CA ILE A 32 0.21 -4.05 -29.17
C ILE A 32 1.31 -4.17 -28.12
N ALA A 33 2.18 -5.19 -28.22
CA ALA A 33 3.23 -5.44 -27.25
C ALA A 33 4.27 -4.31 -27.16
N GLU A 34 4.46 -3.56 -28.23
CA GLU A 34 5.40 -2.44 -28.27
C GLU A 34 4.81 -1.16 -27.61
N TYR A 35 3.51 -0.91 -27.80
CA TYR A 35 2.81 0.18 -27.11
C TYR A 35 2.60 -0.10 -25.62
N SER A 36 2.32 -1.34 -25.22
CA SER A 36 2.14 -1.69 -23.81
C SER A 36 3.43 -1.48 -23.02
N ARG A 37 4.58 -1.80 -23.61
CA ARG A 37 5.89 -1.67 -22.96
C ARG A 37 6.28 -0.22 -22.68
N LEU A 38 5.88 0.73 -23.55
CA LEU A 38 6.15 2.16 -23.37
C LEU A 38 5.23 2.78 -22.30
N THR A 39 3.95 2.41 -22.29
CA THR A 39 2.99 2.84 -21.26
C THR A 39 3.39 2.31 -19.89
N GLU A 40 3.77 1.05 -19.78
CA GLU A 40 4.19 0.44 -18.52
C GLU A 40 5.49 1.04 -17.95
N GLN A 41 6.38 1.55 -18.82
CA GLN A 41 7.57 2.29 -18.39
C GLN A 41 7.21 3.69 -17.86
N LEU A 42 6.34 4.42 -18.58
CA LEU A 42 5.85 5.73 -18.12
C LEU A 42 5.05 5.64 -16.83
N GLU A 43 4.25 4.58 -16.65
CA GLU A 43 3.43 4.38 -15.45
C GLU A 43 4.29 4.04 -14.23
N ARG A 44 5.35 3.24 -14.42
CA ARG A 44 6.37 3.02 -13.38
C ARG A 44 7.09 4.31 -13.00
N GLU A 45 7.56 5.10 -13.96
CA GLU A 45 8.26 6.36 -13.68
C GLU A 45 7.36 7.41 -13.01
N ARG A 46 6.07 7.47 -13.37
CA ARG A 46 5.08 8.36 -12.73
C ARG A 46 4.84 8.01 -11.27
N GLY A 47 4.80 6.73 -10.92
CA GLY A 47 4.65 6.27 -9.53
C GLY A 47 5.74 6.84 -8.62
N TYR A 48 7.01 6.77 -9.06
CA TYR A 48 8.15 7.30 -8.29
C TYR A 48 8.09 8.82 -8.09
N ILE A 49 7.62 9.59 -9.07
CA ILE A 49 7.52 11.05 -8.97
C ILE A 49 6.44 11.45 -7.97
N THR A 50 5.31 10.73 -7.94
CA THR A 50 4.22 11.05 -7.01
C THR A 50 4.57 10.75 -5.55
N GLU A 51 5.28 9.66 -5.29
CA GLU A 51 5.74 9.30 -3.95
C GLU A 51 6.81 10.28 -3.44
N LEU A 52 7.74 10.67 -4.32
CA LEU A 52 8.80 11.60 -3.97
C LEU A 52 8.26 13.00 -3.69
N ALA A 53 7.31 13.49 -4.49
CA ALA A 53 6.67 14.78 -4.28
C ALA A 53 5.83 14.82 -2.98
N ALA A 54 5.11 13.73 -2.67
CA ALA A 54 4.37 13.62 -1.41
C ALA A 54 5.31 13.61 -0.19
N THR A 55 6.44 12.91 -0.30
CA THR A 55 7.47 12.87 0.74
C THR A 55 8.13 14.23 0.91
N GLU A 56 8.42 14.93 -0.19
CA GLU A 56 8.99 16.28 -0.15
C GLU A 56 8.06 17.27 0.55
N GLN A 57 6.77 17.28 0.21
CA GLN A 57 5.78 18.13 0.85
C GLN A 57 5.65 17.83 2.35
N TYR A 58 5.55 16.55 2.73
CA TYR A 58 5.50 16.15 4.13
C TYR A 58 6.75 16.59 4.92
N LEU A 59 7.94 16.47 4.32
CA LEU A 59 9.18 16.91 4.96
C LEU A 59 9.25 18.43 5.08
N GLN A 60 8.81 19.18 4.05
CA GLN A 60 8.74 20.64 4.09
C GLN A 60 7.79 21.14 5.18
N GLU A 61 6.60 20.52 5.32
CA GLU A 61 5.65 20.85 6.39
C GLU A 61 6.23 20.61 7.77
N ARG A 62 6.94 19.49 7.98
CA ARG A 62 7.61 19.19 9.25
C ARG A 62 8.73 20.17 9.58
N ILE A 63 9.51 20.58 8.59
CA ILE A 63 10.55 21.60 8.77
C ILE A 63 9.91 22.95 9.11
N ALA A 64 8.83 23.34 8.43
CA ALA A 64 8.10 24.57 8.71
C ALA A 64 7.51 24.56 10.14
N PHE A 65 6.90 23.45 10.55
CA PHE A 65 6.40 23.27 11.91
C PHE A 65 7.53 23.33 12.94
N ALA A 66 8.63 22.60 12.73
CA ALA A 66 9.76 22.57 13.66
C ALA A 66 10.41 23.94 13.86
N ASN A 67 10.38 24.82 12.85
CA ASN A 67 10.87 26.20 12.94
C ASN A 67 9.82 27.20 13.46
N SER A 68 8.60 26.76 13.78
CA SER A 68 7.53 27.63 14.24
C SER A 68 7.50 27.77 15.76
N ASP A 69 6.99 28.91 16.24
CA ASP A 69 6.76 29.16 17.67
C ASP A 69 5.80 28.12 18.31
N ALA A 70 4.92 27.52 17.50
CA ALA A 70 4.02 26.46 17.96
C ALA A 70 4.78 25.19 18.38
N ALA A 71 5.85 24.82 17.66
CA ALA A 71 6.68 23.68 18.05
C ALA A 71 7.48 23.97 19.32
N VAL A 72 7.94 25.22 19.50
CA VAL A 72 8.61 25.66 20.73
C VAL A 72 7.66 25.59 21.92
N GLU A 73 6.42 26.07 21.77
CA GLU A 73 5.41 25.98 22.82
C GLU A 73 5.05 24.52 23.15
N GLN A 74 4.84 23.67 22.13
CA GLN A 74 4.54 22.26 22.36
C GLN A 74 5.64 21.57 23.15
N TRP A 75 6.90 21.79 22.75
CA TRP A 75 8.04 21.24 23.48
C TRP A 75 8.11 21.78 24.92
N ALA A 76 7.90 23.09 25.10
CA ALA A 76 7.92 23.73 26.41
C ALA A 76 6.87 23.11 27.35
N ARG A 77 5.67 22.82 26.87
CA ARG A 77 4.59 22.19 27.65
C ARG A 77 4.81 20.70 27.92
N GLU A 78 5.13 19.93 26.90
CA GLU A 78 5.17 18.46 26.98
C GLU A 78 6.48 17.94 27.59
N ASN A 79 7.60 18.52 27.18
CA ASN A 79 8.93 18.01 27.52
C ASN A 79 9.65 18.91 28.52
N GLY A 80 9.60 20.22 28.31
CA GLY A 80 10.22 21.21 29.20
C GLY A 80 9.53 21.30 30.56
N ARG A 81 8.25 20.91 30.66
CA ARG A 81 7.37 21.19 31.81
C ARG A 81 7.37 22.68 32.20
N TRP A 82 7.51 23.54 31.21
CA TRP A 82 7.55 24.98 31.39
C TRP A 82 6.11 25.53 31.48
N ALA A 83 5.92 26.47 32.40
CA ALA A 83 4.68 27.17 32.62
C ALA A 83 4.80 28.61 32.08
N ARG A 84 3.74 29.15 31.50
CA ARG A 84 3.74 30.57 31.09
C ARG A 84 3.59 31.48 32.31
N PRO A 85 3.99 32.76 32.21
CA PRO A 85 3.69 33.73 33.25
C PRO A 85 2.17 33.79 33.53
N GLY A 86 1.75 33.37 34.72
CA GLY A 86 0.34 33.26 35.13
C GLY A 86 -0.23 31.84 35.22
N ASP A 87 0.49 30.81 34.75
CA ASP A 87 0.12 29.41 34.94
C ASP A 87 0.56 28.90 36.31
N PHE A 88 -0.28 28.09 36.96
CA PHE A 88 0.02 27.41 38.22
C PHE A 88 0.27 25.92 37.97
N PRO A 89 1.53 25.45 37.91
CA PRO A 89 1.81 24.03 37.73
C PRO A 89 1.31 23.23 38.95
N VAL A 90 0.27 22.42 38.76
CA VAL A 90 -0.26 21.53 39.80
C VAL A 90 0.50 20.21 39.75
N ILE A 91 1.22 19.90 40.82
CA ILE A 91 1.81 18.58 41.03
C ILE A 91 0.79 17.77 41.85
N PRO A 92 0.15 16.73 41.28
CA PRO A 92 -0.75 15.88 42.05
C PRO A 92 0.07 15.13 43.09
N LEU A 93 -0.15 15.47 44.36
CA LEU A 93 0.35 14.69 45.48
C LEU A 93 -0.67 13.59 45.80
N PRO A 94 -0.21 12.36 46.11
CA PRO A 94 -1.11 11.34 46.59
C PRO A 94 -1.76 11.81 47.90
N PRO A 95 -3.02 11.43 48.17
CA PRO A 95 -3.65 11.71 49.46
C PRO A 95 -2.84 11.08 50.60
N ALA A 96 -2.89 11.68 51.79
CA ALA A 96 -2.07 11.25 52.94
C ALA A 96 -2.27 9.77 53.33
N ASP A 97 -3.43 9.19 53.00
CA ASP A 97 -3.78 7.79 53.26
C ASP A 97 -3.41 6.85 52.09
N PHE A 98 -2.59 7.29 51.14
CA PHE A 98 -2.17 6.47 50.00
C PHE A 98 -1.26 5.33 50.46
N THR A 99 -1.83 4.14 50.54
CA THR A 99 -1.07 2.90 50.65
C THR A 99 -0.79 2.39 49.23
N PRO A 100 0.46 2.35 48.75
CA PRO A 100 0.78 1.80 47.44
C PRO A 100 0.31 0.34 47.40
N GLN A 101 -0.66 0.06 46.54
CA GLN A 101 -1.20 -1.28 46.38
C GLN A 101 -0.10 -2.15 45.75
N PRO A 102 0.15 -3.37 46.26
CA PRO A 102 1.09 -4.29 45.63
C PRO A 102 0.69 -4.49 44.17
N VAL A 103 1.64 -4.24 43.26
CA VAL A 103 1.43 -4.50 41.84
C VAL A 103 1.16 -6.00 41.73
N THR A 104 -0.10 -6.36 41.44
CA THR A 104 -0.44 -7.76 41.21
C THR A 104 0.22 -8.13 39.89
N PRO A 105 1.11 -9.13 39.85
CA PRO A 105 1.70 -9.56 38.58
C PRO A 105 0.54 -9.94 37.66
N GLU A 106 0.46 -9.32 36.48
CA GLU A 106 -0.48 -9.75 35.46
C GLU A 106 -0.26 -11.24 35.20
N ALA A 107 -1.34 -12.01 35.13
CA ALA A 107 -1.27 -13.40 34.77
C ALA A 107 -0.58 -13.50 33.40
N GLN A 108 0.64 -14.01 33.39
CA GLN A 108 1.34 -14.31 32.15
C GLN A 108 0.53 -15.40 31.45
N PHE A 109 -0.16 -15.03 30.36
CA PHE A 109 -0.72 -16.01 29.45
C PHE A 109 0.47 -16.76 28.84
N SER A 110 0.70 -18.00 29.27
CA SER A 110 1.57 -18.89 28.52
C SER A 110 0.89 -19.15 27.18
N SER A 111 1.44 -18.59 26.10
CA SER A 111 1.06 -18.97 24.74
C SER A 111 1.60 -20.39 24.50
N SER A 112 0.91 -21.39 25.05
CA SER A 112 1.34 -22.79 24.99
C SER A 112 1.13 -23.44 23.62
N ALA A 113 0.52 -22.74 22.66
CA ALA A 113 0.43 -23.18 21.29
C ALA A 113 1.33 -22.32 20.40
N SER A 114 2.28 -22.95 19.72
CA SER A 114 2.97 -22.31 18.61
C SER A 114 1.93 -21.94 17.55
N ASN A 115 2.04 -20.74 16.96
CA ASN A 115 1.18 -20.33 15.84
C ASN A 115 1.13 -21.44 14.77
N PHE A 116 2.26 -22.10 14.52
CA PHE A 116 2.36 -23.21 13.58
C PHE A 116 1.48 -24.42 13.96
N GLU A 117 1.44 -24.85 15.23
CA GLU A 117 0.56 -25.94 15.67
C GLU A 117 -0.91 -25.58 15.48
N THR A 118 -1.26 -24.31 15.71
CA THR A 118 -2.63 -23.81 15.51
C THR A 118 -3.02 -23.90 14.03
N TRP A 119 -2.19 -23.38 13.13
CA TRP A 119 -2.42 -23.47 11.69
C TRP A 119 -2.43 -24.91 11.19
N TRP A 120 -1.49 -25.73 11.66
CA TRP A 120 -1.39 -27.15 11.29
C TRP A 120 -2.65 -27.92 11.68
N ASN A 121 -3.16 -27.72 12.88
CA ASN A 121 -4.43 -28.31 13.30
C ASN A 121 -5.59 -27.85 12.41
N TRP A 122 -5.67 -26.57 12.04
CA TRP A 122 -6.74 -26.09 11.17
C TRP A 122 -6.74 -26.74 9.78
N PHE A 123 -5.56 -26.95 9.19
CA PHE A 123 -5.46 -27.50 7.84
C PHE A 123 -5.52 -29.02 7.80
N PHE A 124 -5.05 -29.71 8.84
CA PHE A 124 -4.77 -31.14 8.77
C PHE A 124 -5.39 -31.98 9.90
N TYR A 125 -5.92 -31.38 10.96
CA TYR A 125 -6.63 -32.13 11.99
C TYR A 125 -8.04 -32.48 11.50
N ARG A 126 -8.21 -33.70 10.98
CA ARG A 126 -9.50 -34.39 11.01
C ARG A 126 -9.61 -35.07 12.37
N GLY A 127 -10.39 -34.48 13.28
CA GLY A 127 -10.93 -35.22 14.42
C GLY A 127 -11.80 -36.38 13.93
N PRO A 128 -11.99 -37.41 14.79
CA PRO A 128 -11.87 -38.84 14.50
C PRO A 128 -12.53 -39.35 13.20
#